data_AF-A0A9W6QXS4-F1
#
_entry.id   AF-A0A9W6QXS4-F1
#
_cell.length_a   1.000
_cell.length_b   1.000
_cell.length_c   1.000
_cell.angle_alpha   90.00
_cell.angle_beta   90.00
_cell.angle_gamma   90.00
#
_symmetry.space_group_name_H-M   'P 1'
#
loop_
_entity.id
_entity.type
_entity.pdbx_description
1 polymer ?
#
loop_
_entity_poly.entity_id
_entity_poly.type
_entity_poly.pdbx_seq_one_letter_code
_entity_poly.pdbx_strand_id
1 'polypeptide(L)'
;MEKLGFDHARGLNRDIIAYPGTLDLVAAKEDGGLPRPARHRQVLTWVEIQLPLMQTGLAEHGLARGTDTVRRRRAMSGRWPAEFRFSRRLLVENPGTLATVQDLGRPGFASIGIGTSGAADRGSLRLANRLVGNHEGAAAVEVTWGGFSARARGELRVAVTGAPCGITIGRAEGEMNTVLTVPAGATLRLCRREIGVRTYIAVAGGIDVPPVLGSRSTDLLSALGPDPLRPGTELPIGPAPPAPPPVDFTPPAIPAGDELTLRVIAGPRHEWFTETALKTLLTSPYTVTTESNRIGIRLDGPPLAHREKWEAGSDAVVPGCLQVPPSGRPTLVLADHPATGGYPVIAVVVSSDVDKAAQARPGMRIRFSLLS
;
A
#
# COMPACT_ATOMS: atom_id res chain seq x y z
N MET A 1 12.72 1.71 -59.37
CA MET A 1 11.25 1.67 -59.29
C MET A 1 10.90 1.64 -57.82
N GLU A 2 10.22 2.71 -57.36
CA GLU A 2 9.45 2.92 -56.10
C GLU A 2 10.14 2.51 -54.77
N LYS A 3 10.49 3.37 -53.79
CA LYS A 3 10.10 4.72 -53.33
C LYS A 3 8.60 5.00 -53.19
N LEU A 4 8.11 4.82 -51.96
CA LEU A 4 7.03 5.53 -51.24
C LEU A 4 7.25 5.15 -49.75
N GLY A 5 7.48 6.01 -48.74
CA GLY A 5 7.30 7.45 -48.59
C GLY A 5 6.02 7.73 -47.80
N PHE A 6 6.07 7.73 -46.46
CA PHE A 6 5.16 8.53 -45.62
C PHE A 6 5.85 8.95 -44.32
N ASP A 7 6.25 10.22 -44.33
CA ASP A 7 6.60 11.07 -43.21
C ASP A 7 5.31 11.79 -42.78
N HIS A 8 4.92 11.72 -41.50
CA HIS A 8 4.16 12.74 -40.77
C HIS A 8 3.83 12.28 -39.34
N ALA A 9 4.47 12.91 -38.35
CA ALA A 9 3.81 13.55 -37.21
C ALA A 9 4.85 14.14 -36.25
N ARG A 10 5.41 15.30 -36.64
CA ARG A 10 5.82 16.32 -35.67
C ARG A 10 4.56 16.83 -34.98
N GLY A 11 4.61 17.01 -33.66
CA GLY A 11 3.64 17.84 -32.93
C GLY A 11 2.96 17.15 -31.74
N LEU A 12 3.73 16.79 -30.72
CA LEU A 12 3.21 16.76 -29.35
C LEU A 12 4.07 17.72 -28.53
N ASN A 13 3.72 19.01 -28.63
CA ASN A 13 4.10 20.00 -27.65
C ASN A 13 3.30 19.67 -26.38
N ARG A 14 3.83 18.78 -25.55
CA ARG A 14 3.39 18.63 -24.17
C ARG A 14 4.44 19.34 -23.35
N ASP A 15 4.03 20.44 -22.74
CA ASP A 15 4.72 21.01 -21.58
C ASP A 15 4.72 19.93 -20.49
N ILE A 16 5.70 19.03 -20.55
CA ILE A 16 5.98 18.06 -19.50
C ILE A 16 6.68 18.85 -18.41
N ILE A 17 5.95 19.14 -17.34
CA ILE A 17 6.54 19.55 -16.07
C ILE A 17 7.29 18.30 -15.55
N ALA A 18 8.56 18.19 -15.90
CA ALA A 18 9.44 17.14 -15.39
C ALA A 18 9.66 17.39 -13.88
N TYR A 19 9.31 16.41 -13.06
CA TYR A 19 9.59 16.45 -11.62
C TYR A 19 11.04 16.00 -11.39
N PRO A 20 11.88 16.77 -10.66
CA PRO A 20 13.16 16.27 -10.21
C PRO A 20 12.92 15.09 -9.25
N GLY A 21 13.26 13.87 -9.66
CA GLY A 21 13.12 12.66 -8.85
C GLY A 21 12.20 11.57 -9.40
N THR A 22 11.64 11.73 -10.61
CA THR A 22 10.97 10.61 -11.30
C THR A 22 12.02 9.62 -11.79
N LEU A 23 11.98 8.39 -11.26
CA LEU A 23 12.83 7.29 -11.74
C LEU A 23 12.17 6.73 -13.01
N ASP A 24 12.60 7.22 -14.18
CA ASP A 24 12.23 6.62 -15.46
C ASP A 24 13.08 5.37 -15.69
N LEU A 25 12.46 4.19 -15.56
CA LEU A 25 13.07 2.91 -15.92
C LEU A 25 12.97 2.72 -17.43
N VAL A 26 14.09 2.94 -18.15
CA VAL A 26 14.25 2.47 -19.53
C VAL A 26 14.74 1.03 -19.47
N ALA A 27 13.88 0.07 -19.81
CA ALA A 27 14.26 -1.33 -19.91
C ALA A 27 15.08 -1.57 -21.19
N ALA A 28 16.38 -1.83 -21.06
CA ALA A 28 17.19 -2.40 -22.13
C ALA A 28 17.09 -3.94 -22.07
N LYS A 29 16.77 -4.56 -23.21
CA LYS A 29 16.75 -6.02 -23.37
C LYS A 29 18.15 -6.48 -23.75
N GLU A 30 18.79 -7.29 -22.90
CA GLU A 30 19.97 -8.06 -23.29
C GLU A 30 19.62 -9.55 -23.34
N ASP A 31 19.95 -10.16 -24.47
CA ASP A 31 19.81 -11.59 -24.74
C ASP A 31 20.98 -12.37 -24.13
N GLY A 32 20.70 -13.48 -23.42
CA GLY A 32 21.66 -14.59 -23.30
C GLY A 32 21.89 -15.24 -21.93
N GLY A 33 21.52 -16.53 -21.81
CA GLY A 33 22.28 -17.56 -21.08
C GLY A 33 21.91 -17.88 -19.62
N LEU A 34 21.26 -19.01 -19.38
CA LEU A 34 21.02 -19.63 -18.06
C LEU A 34 22.23 -20.45 -17.56
N PRO A 35 22.56 -20.45 -16.25
CA PRO A 35 23.32 -21.55 -15.63
C PRO A 35 22.48 -22.44 -14.68
N ARG A 36 22.88 -23.72 -14.58
CA ARG A 36 22.28 -24.81 -13.77
C ARG A 36 22.72 -24.77 -12.28
N PRO A 37 22.03 -25.49 -11.35
CA PRO A 37 22.00 -25.13 -9.93
C PRO A 37 23.02 -25.88 -9.05
N ALA A 38 23.50 -25.22 -7.98
CA ALA A 38 24.22 -25.85 -6.88
C ALA A 38 23.77 -25.33 -5.51
N ARG A 39 23.23 -26.26 -4.72
CA ARG A 39 23.15 -26.43 -3.25
C ARG A 39 23.11 -25.19 -2.33
N HIS A 40 21.96 -25.06 -1.65
CA HIS A 40 21.68 -24.48 -0.32
C HIS A 40 22.70 -23.51 0.33
N ARG A 41 22.40 -22.22 0.19
CA ARG A 41 22.40 -21.22 1.26
C ARG A 41 21.43 -20.12 0.83
N GLN A 42 20.44 -19.77 1.65
CA GLN A 42 19.59 -18.61 1.39
C GLN A 42 20.46 -17.36 1.43
N VAL A 43 20.93 -16.90 0.28
CA VAL A 43 21.48 -15.58 0.08
C VAL A 43 20.32 -14.73 -0.42
N LEU A 44 19.81 -13.85 0.45
CA LEU A 44 18.96 -12.74 0.04
C LEU A 44 19.77 -11.92 -0.97
N THR A 45 19.54 -12.16 -2.25
CA THR A 45 20.14 -11.39 -3.33
C THR A 45 19.35 -10.10 -3.44
N TRP A 46 19.96 -9.03 -2.95
CA TRP A 46 19.48 -7.67 -3.15
C TRP A 46 19.52 -7.39 -4.65
N VAL A 47 18.41 -6.92 -5.23
CA VAL A 47 18.45 -6.34 -6.57
C VAL A 47 19.12 -4.98 -6.43
N GLU A 48 20.41 -4.95 -6.74
CA GLU A 48 21.19 -3.73 -6.85
C GLU A 48 20.76 -3.03 -8.15
N ILE A 49 19.94 -1.98 -8.03
CA ILE A 49 19.51 -1.18 -9.19
C ILE A 49 20.69 -0.31 -9.62
N GLN A 50 21.45 -0.76 -10.62
CA GLN A 50 22.43 0.09 -11.30
C GLN A 50 21.72 1.13 -12.17
N LEU A 51 21.75 2.38 -11.74
CA LEU A 51 21.40 3.53 -12.60
C LEU A 51 22.62 3.90 -13.45
N PRO A 52 22.50 4.07 -14.77
CA PRO A 52 23.56 4.70 -15.55
C PRO A 52 23.63 6.19 -15.19
N LEU A 53 24.72 6.60 -14.53
CA LEU A 53 25.10 8.00 -14.46
C LEU A 53 25.36 8.47 -15.90
N MET A 54 24.48 9.31 -16.44
CA MET A 54 24.87 10.19 -17.53
C MET A 54 25.90 11.18 -17.00
N GLN A 55 27.17 10.88 -17.23
CA GLN A 55 28.29 11.78 -16.99
C GLN A 55 28.22 12.93 -18.01
N THR A 56 27.81 14.12 -17.57
CA THR A 56 28.26 15.35 -18.21
C THR A 56 29.77 15.47 -17.94
N GLY A 57 30.55 15.45 -19.02
CA GLY A 57 31.99 15.27 -18.97
C GLY A 57 32.75 16.39 -18.24
N LEU A 58 33.88 15.98 -17.66
CA LEU A 58 35.18 16.65 -17.71
C LEU A 58 36.23 15.58 -17.36
N ALA A 59 37.34 15.59 -18.11
CA ALA A 59 38.40 14.59 -18.11
C ALA A 59 39.15 14.48 -16.77
N GLU A 60 39.62 13.28 -16.42
CA GLU A 60 41.05 12.90 -16.38
C GLU A 60 41.25 11.52 -15.74
N HIS A 61 42.39 10.92 -16.07
CA HIS A 61 42.79 9.53 -15.86
C HIS A 61 42.75 9.00 -14.41
N GLY A 62 42.37 7.73 -14.25
CA GLY A 62 42.70 6.97 -13.04
C GLY A 62 41.97 5.62 -12.96
N LEU A 63 42.69 4.52 -13.21
CA LEU A 63 42.24 3.17 -12.85
C LEU A 63 41.98 3.09 -11.34
N ALA A 64 40.77 2.69 -10.93
CA ALA A 64 40.50 2.26 -9.56
C ALA A 64 39.95 0.83 -9.57
N ARG A 65 40.76 -0.11 -9.06
CA ARG A 65 40.33 -1.43 -8.58
C ARG A 65 39.80 -1.27 -7.15
N GLY A 66 38.73 -1.98 -6.79
CA GLY A 66 38.43 -2.32 -5.40
C GLY A 66 37.10 -1.79 -4.85
N THR A 67 36.22 -2.74 -4.48
CA THR A 67 35.20 -2.68 -3.42
C THR A 67 34.80 -1.30 -2.89
N ASP A 68 33.90 -0.62 -3.59
CA ASP A 68 33.19 0.52 -3.02
C ASP A 68 32.03 0.02 -2.16
N THR A 69 32.21 0.12 -0.84
CA THR A 69 31.13 -0.03 0.12
C THR A 69 30.17 1.15 -0.06
N VAL A 70 28.98 0.90 -0.58
CA VAL A 70 27.93 1.91 -0.66
C VAL A 70 27.55 2.34 0.76
N ARG A 71 28.09 3.49 1.19
CA ARG A 71 27.59 4.18 2.37
C ARG A 71 26.12 4.51 2.15
N ARG A 72 25.24 3.99 3.01
CA ARG A 72 23.84 4.45 3.16
C ARG A 72 23.82 5.98 3.14
N ARG A 73 23.41 6.57 2.02
CA ARG A 73 22.97 7.98 2.04
C ARG A 73 21.62 7.99 2.72
N ARG A 74 21.59 8.65 3.88
CA ARG A 74 20.38 9.02 4.62
C ARG A 74 19.39 9.61 3.60
N ALA A 75 18.22 8.99 3.44
CA ALA A 75 17.12 9.58 2.69
C ALA A 75 16.93 11.02 3.22
N MET A 76 16.79 11.97 2.30
CA MET A 76 16.80 13.39 2.60
C MET A 76 15.88 13.69 3.79
N SER A 77 16.45 14.25 4.84
CA SER A 77 15.74 14.67 6.03
C SER A 77 14.66 15.69 5.67
N GLY A 78 13.40 15.27 5.61
CA GLY A 78 12.19 16.08 5.81
C GLY A 78 12.02 17.42 5.06
N ARG A 79 12.89 17.77 4.12
CA ARG A 79 12.87 19.04 3.39
C ARG A 79 12.71 18.75 1.91
N TRP A 80 11.50 19.03 1.43
CA TRP A 80 11.16 19.09 0.01
C TRP A 80 11.91 20.26 -0.66
N PRO A 81 12.25 20.19 -1.95
CA PRO A 81 12.89 21.29 -2.69
C PRO A 81 12.11 22.60 -2.54
N ALA A 82 12.82 23.72 -2.42
CA ALA A 82 12.24 25.04 -2.15
C ALA A 82 11.31 25.56 -3.26
N GLU A 83 11.40 25.00 -4.48
CA GLU A 83 10.48 25.31 -5.59
C GLU A 83 9.03 24.85 -5.36
N PHE A 84 8.78 23.92 -4.44
CA PHE A 84 7.43 23.47 -4.09
C PHE A 84 6.78 24.36 -3.02
N ARG A 85 6.45 25.59 -3.39
CA ARG A 85 5.66 26.49 -2.53
C ARG A 85 4.18 26.12 -2.54
N PHE A 86 3.78 24.91 -2.12
CA PHE A 86 2.35 24.73 -1.88
C PHE A 86 1.93 25.59 -0.68
N SER A 87 0.86 26.35 -0.82
CA SER A 87 0.32 27.21 0.23
C SER A 87 -0.36 26.42 1.36
N ARG A 88 -0.67 25.14 1.12
CA ARG A 88 -1.37 24.26 2.05
C ARG A 88 -0.54 23.04 2.45
N ARG A 89 -0.45 22.76 3.75
CA ARG A 89 0.24 21.58 4.33
C ARG A 89 -0.56 20.95 5.45
N LEU A 90 -0.30 19.67 5.68
CA LEU A 90 -0.64 18.99 6.92
C LEU A 90 0.68 18.66 7.66
N LEU A 91 0.93 19.32 8.79
CA LEU A 91 2.11 19.10 9.63
C LEU A 91 1.79 18.04 10.68
N VAL A 92 2.41 16.87 10.58
CA VAL A 92 2.20 15.76 11.51
C VAL A 92 2.78 16.12 12.88
N GLU A 93 1.92 16.18 13.90
CA GLU A 93 2.33 16.38 15.30
C GLU A 93 2.56 15.03 16.00
N ASN A 94 1.67 14.07 15.75
CA ASN A 94 1.77 12.71 16.26
C ASN A 94 1.26 11.73 15.17
N PRO A 95 2.08 10.76 14.71
CA PRO A 95 1.63 9.79 13.71
C PRO A 95 0.70 8.70 14.29
N GLY A 96 0.50 8.65 15.61
CA GLY A 96 -0.15 7.51 16.25
C GLY A 96 0.76 6.29 16.26
N THR A 97 0.18 5.09 16.18
CA THR A 97 0.97 3.83 16.17
C THR A 97 1.73 3.67 14.86
N LEU A 98 1.04 3.88 13.74
CA LEU A 98 1.62 3.86 12.40
C LEU A 98 0.72 4.71 11.49
N ALA A 99 1.31 5.65 10.77
CA ALA A 99 0.65 6.38 9.71
C ALA A 99 1.50 6.39 8.45
N THR A 100 0.87 6.16 7.29
CA THR A 100 1.54 6.09 5.98
C THR A 100 0.74 6.84 4.94
N VAL A 101 1.40 7.32 3.88
CA VAL A 101 0.70 7.86 2.71
C VAL A 101 0.29 6.68 1.83
N GLN A 102 -0.97 6.64 1.42
CA GLN A 102 -1.52 5.56 0.59
C GLN A 102 -2.40 6.13 -0.51
N ASP A 103 -2.18 5.68 -1.74
CA ASP A 103 -3.13 5.75 -2.86
C ASP A 103 -3.64 4.34 -3.21
N LEU A 104 -4.03 4.10 -4.46
CA LEU A 104 -4.45 2.76 -4.92
C LEU A 104 -3.28 1.81 -5.27
N GLY A 105 -2.05 2.24 -5.04
CA GLY A 105 -0.85 1.43 -5.23
C GLY A 105 -0.20 1.57 -6.61
N ARG A 106 0.76 0.68 -6.85
CA ARG A 106 1.68 0.61 -8.00
C ARG A 106 1.49 -0.69 -8.82
N PRO A 107 0.36 -0.87 -9.54
CA PRO A 107 0.17 -2.06 -10.34
C PRO A 107 1.19 -2.13 -11.50
N GLY A 108 1.47 -3.35 -11.98
CA GLY A 108 2.26 -3.57 -13.21
C GLY A 108 3.73 -3.93 -13.02
N PHE A 109 4.24 -3.97 -11.78
CA PHE A 109 5.66 -4.25 -11.50
C PHE A 109 5.95 -5.63 -10.89
N ALA A 110 4.96 -6.53 -10.90
CA ALA A 110 5.11 -7.87 -10.30
C ALA A 110 6.20 -8.70 -11.00
N SER A 111 6.43 -8.52 -12.30
CA SER A 111 7.48 -9.21 -13.08
C SER A 111 8.90 -8.89 -12.63
N ILE A 112 9.10 -7.75 -11.95
CA ILE A 112 10.39 -7.34 -11.36
C ILE A 112 10.38 -7.45 -9.84
N GLY A 113 9.42 -8.20 -9.27
CA GLY A 113 9.35 -8.50 -7.84
C GLY A 113 8.70 -7.45 -6.96
N ILE A 114 8.11 -6.39 -7.54
CA ILE A 114 7.50 -5.30 -6.77
C ILE A 114 6.00 -5.53 -6.61
N GLY A 115 5.54 -5.60 -5.35
CA GLY A 115 4.14 -5.71 -4.99
C GLY A 115 3.36 -4.41 -5.27
N THR A 116 2.02 -4.50 -5.27
CA THR A 116 1.18 -3.33 -5.60
C THR A 116 1.09 -2.32 -4.47
N SER A 117 1.26 -2.72 -3.20
CA SER A 117 0.96 -1.87 -2.04
C SER A 117 -0.44 -1.22 -2.17
N GLY A 118 -0.61 0.03 -1.69
CA GLY A 118 -1.89 0.73 -1.71
C GLY A 118 -2.57 0.76 -0.34
N ALA A 119 -3.71 1.44 -0.26
CA ALA A 119 -4.60 1.35 0.89
C ALA A 119 -5.00 -0.11 1.14
N ALA A 120 -4.92 -0.55 2.41
CA ALA A 120 -5.29 -1.92 2.77
C ALA A 120 -6.82 -2.14 2.72
N ASP A 121 -7.59 -1.10 2.99
CA ASP A 121 -9.04 -1.00 2.84
C ASP A 121 -9.33 0.08 1.79
N ARG A 122 -9.45 -0.37 0.54
CA ARG A 122 -9.58 0.52 -0.62
C ARG A 122 -10.94 1.20 -0.62
N GLY A 123 -12.00 0.51 -0.21
CA GLY A 123 -13.34 1.09 -0.08
C GLY A 123 -13.34 2.36 0.77
N SER A 124 -12.70 2.33 1.94
CA SER A 124 -12.60 3.50 2.82
C SER A 124 -11.77 4.63 2.23
N LEU A 125 -10.62 4.33 1.59
CA LEU A 125 -9.83 5.32 0.88
C LEU A 125 -10.66 6.05 -0.20
N ARG A 126 -11.33 5.28 -1.07
CA ARG A 126 -12.14 5.82 -2.16
C ARG A 126 -13.27 6.70 -1.63
N LEU A 127 -13.92 6.27 -0.54
CA LEU A 127 -14.96 7.05 0.12
C LEU A 127 -14.40 8.39 0.63
N ALA A 128 -13.27 8.38 1.32
CA ALA A 128 -12.66 9.61 1.84
C ALA A 128 -12.38 10.60 0.72
N ASN A 129 -11.79 10.11 -0.38
CA ASN A 129 -11.49 10.94 -1.54
C ASN A 129 -12.75 11.50 -2.21
N ARG A 130 -13.78 10.68 -2.40
CA ARG A 130 -15.05 11.14 -2.97
C ARG A 130 -15.69 12.25 -2.16
N LEU A 131 -15.70 12.12 -0.83
CA LEU A 131 -16.30 13.12 0.06
C LEU A 131 -15.66 14.50 -0.12
N VAL A 132 -14.33 14.58 -0.28
CA VAL A 132 -13.63 15.86 -0.49
C VAL A 132 -13.56 16.31 -1.95
N GLY A 133 -14.17 15.55 -2.87
CA GLY A 133 -14.20 15.84 -4.31
C GLY A 133 -12.95 15.42 -5.10
N ASN A 134 -12.07 14.62 -4.50
CA ASN A 134 -10.87 14.11 -5.17
C ASN A 134 -11.23 12.98 -6.14
N HIS A 135 -10.31 12.70 -7.09
CA HIS A 135 -10.28 11.40 -7.76
C HIS A 135 -10.16 10.28 -6.71
N GLU A 136 -10.89 9.17 -6.88
CA GLU A 136 -10.98 8.10 -5.88
C GLU A 136 -9.63 7.53 -5.46
N GLY A 137 -8.67 7.54 -6.38
CA GLY A 137 -7.29 7.09 -6.15
C GLY A 137 -6.29 8.16 -5.73
N ALA A 138 -6.73 9.35 -5.32
CA ALA A 138 -5.81 10.34 -4.76
C ALA A 138 -5.17 9.83 -3.45
N ALA A 139 -3.94 10.27 -3.17
CA ALA A 139 -3.25 9.83 -1.97
C ALA A 139 -3.87 10.46 -0.71
N ALA A 140 -4.02 9.66 0.32
CA ALA A 140 -4.52 10.01 1.65
C ALA A 140 -3.57 9.49 2.73
N VAL A 141 -3.82 9.85 3.99
CA VAL A 141 -3.10 9.25 5.13
C VAL A 141 -3.87 8.03 5.63
N GLU A 142 -3.28 6.85 5.59
CA GLU A 142 -3.76 5.64 6.29
C GLU A 142 -3.17 5.62 7.71
N VAL A 143 -4.02 5.65 8.73
CA VAL A 143 -3.66 5.58 10.14
C VAL A 143 -4.07 4.24 10.70
N THR A 144 -3.12 3.49 11.25
CA THR A 144 -3.35 2.22 11.93
C THR A 144 -3.40 2.42 13.45
N TRP A 145 -4.44 1.91 14.10
CA TRP A 145 -4.71 2.00 15.55
C TRP A 145 -4.96 3.41 16.13
N GLY A 146 -5.22 4.40 15.27
CA GLY A 146 -5.53 5.78 15.69
C GLY A 146 -4.39 6.49 16.41
N GLY A 147 -4.72 7.55 17.16
CA GLY A 147 -3.74 8.39 17.89
C GLY A 147 -3.05 9.43 17.01
N PHE A 148 -3.48 9.59 15.76
CA PHE A 148 -2.92 10.56 14.84
C PHE A 148 -3.35 11.98 15.18
N SER A 149 -2.44 12.94 15.07
CA SER A 149 -2.76 14.37 15.07
C SER A 149 -1.85 15.16 14.15
N ALA A 150 -2.44 16.12 13.44
CA ALA A 150 -1.69 17.00 12.57
C ALA A 150 -2.31 18.40 12.51
N ARG A 151 -1.45 19.40 12.33
CA ARG A 151 -1.81 20.81 12.24
C ARG A 151 -1.94 21.25 10.79
N ALA A 152 -3.04 21.93 10.48
CA ALA A 152 -3.24 22.52 9.16
C ALA A 152 -2.39 23.78 8.99
N ARG A 153 -1.67 23.89 7.87
CA ARG A 153 -1.10 25.15 7.39
C ARG A 153 -1.92 25.59 6.19
N GLY A 154 -2.67 26.68 6.34
CA GLY A 154 -3.79 27.01 5.45
C GLY A 154 -5.06 26.23 5.82
N GLU A 155 -6.21 26.71 5.35
CA GLU A 155 -7.48 26.02 5.55
C GLU A 155 -7.55 24.74 4.70
N LEU A 156 -8.05 23.65 5.29
CA LEU A 156 -8.17 22.35 4.63
C LEU A 156 -9.61 21.85 4.74
N ARG A 157 -10.13 21.28 3.64
CA ARG A 157 -11.31 20.40 3.67
C ARG A 157 -10.83 18.96 3.75
N VAL A 158 -11.30 18.22 4.74
CA VAL A 158 -10.88 16.85 5.00
C VAL A 158 -12.08 15.92 5.14
N ALA A 159 -11.88 14.64 4.90
CA ALA A 159 -12.83 13.60 5.26
C ALA A 159 -12.08 12.45 5.94
N VAL A 160 -12.72 11.86 6.94
CA VAL A 160 -12.16 10.77 7.74
C VAL A 160 -13.09 9.57 7.65
N THR A 161 -12.59 8.43 7.17
CA THR A 161 -13.36 7.20 6.91
C THR A 161 -12.61 5.97 7.42
N GLY A 162 -13.18 4.77 7.26
CA GLY A 162 -12.61 3.53 7.79
C GLY A 162 -12.98 3.34 9.26
N ALA A 163 -12.12 2.69 10.04
CA ALA A 163 -12.34 2.34 11.44
C ALA A 163 -12.91 3.52 12.26
N PRO A 164 -14.00 3.33 13.03
CA PRO A 164 -14.63 4.42 13.76
C PRO A 164 -13.64 5.04 14.74
N CYS A 165 -13.57 6.37 14.79
CA CYS A 165 -12.66 7.10 15.65
C CYS A 165 -13.33 8.40 16.11
N GLY A 166 -12.97 8.89 17.29
CA GLY A 166 -13.36 10.25 17.68
C GLY A 166 -12.52 11.27 16.91
N ILE A 167 -13.13 12.32 16.38
CA ILE A 167 -12.43 13.38 15.66
C ILE A 167 -12.57 14.68 16.44
N THR A 168 -11.46 15.40 16.60
CA THR A 168 -11.49 16.78 17.10
C THR A 168 -10.73 17.71 16.17
N ILE A 169 -11.27 18.91 15.99
CA ILE A 169 -10.67 20.01 15.21
C ILE A 169 -10.54 21.21 16.16
N GLY A 170 -9.32 21.41 16.67
CA GLY A 170 -9.09 22.36 17.76
C GLY A 170 -9.88 21.97 19.01
N ARG A 171 -10.98 22.66 19.28
CA ARG A 171 -11.91 22.37 20.40
C ARG A 171 -13.24 21.78 19.97
N ALA A 172 -13.54 21.75 18.67
CA ALA A 172 -14.80 21.23 18.14
C ALA A 172 -14.70 19.73 17.90
N GLU A 173 -15.81 19.02 18.07
CA GLU A 173 -15.95 17.63 17.64
C GLU A 173 -16.23 17.57 16.13
N GLY A 174 -15.73 16.51 15.48
CA GLY A 174 -15.98 16.23 14.08
C GLY A 174 -16.65 14.87 13.91
N GLU A 175 -17.38 14.72 12.80
CA GLU A 175 -18.05 13.48 12.43
C GLU A 175 -17.26 12.74 11.35
N MET A 176 -17.32 11.40 11.40
CA MET A 176 -16.76 10.55 10.35
C MET A 176 -17.67 10.52 9.12
N ASN A 177 -17.09 10.15 7.98
CA ASN A 177 -17.79 9.95 6.71
C ASN A 177 -18.54 11.21 6.21
N THR A 178 -18.11 12.39 6.65
CA THR A 178 -18.57 13.68 6.16
C THR A 178 -17.38 14.58 5.82
N VAL A 179 -17.65 15.73 5.21
CA VAL A 179 -16.65 16.76 4.93
C VAL A 179 -16.51 17.66 6.15
N LEU A 180 -15.28 17.80 6.63
CA LEU A 180 -14.92 18.66 7.74
C LEU A 180 -14.01 19.80 7.26
N THR A 181 -14.23 21.00 7.77
CA THR A 181 -13.32 22.13 7.56
C THR A 181 -12.35 22.23 8.73
N VAL A 182 -11.04 22.20 8.44
CA VAL A 182 -9.96 22.41 9.40
C VAL A 182 -9.38 23.80 9.15
N PRO A 183 -9.65 24.78 10.03
CA PRO A 183 -9.12 26.13 9.88
C PRO A 183 -7.59 26.16 9.87
N ALA A 184 -7.02 27.17 9.23
CA ALA A 184 -5.57 27.39 9.25
C ALA A 184 -5.04 27.47 10.70
N GLY A 185 -4.01 26.69 11.01
CA GLY A 185 -3.40 26.63 12.34
C GLY A 185 -4.11 25.70 13.33
N ALA A 186 -5.32 25.21 13.03
CA ALA A 186 -6.01 24.24 13.88
C ALA A 186 -5.39 22.83 13.76
N THR A 187 -5.53 22.05 14.83
CA THR A 187 -5.09 20.64 14.86
C THR A 187 -6.29 19.73 14.65
N LEU A 188 -6.18 18.83 13.67
CA LEU A 188 -7.02 17.64 13.50
C LEU A 188 -6.45 16.51 14.38
N ARG A 189 -7.27 15.90 15.24
CA ARG A 189 -6.88 14.74 16.06
C ARG A 189 -7.85 13.58 15.87
N LEU A 190 -7.30 12.37 15.78
CA LEU A 190 -8.03 11.11 15.75
C LEU A 190 -7.80 10.34 17.05
N CYS A 191 -8.86 10.20 17.84
CA CYS A 191 -8.87 9.41 19.06
C CYS A 191 -9.07 7.93 18.73
N ARG A 192 -8.37 7.05 19.47
CA ARG A 192 -8.52 5.60 19.31
C ARG A 192 -9.91 5.13 19.76
N ARG A 193 -10.48 4.18 19.03
CA ARG A 193 -11.65 3.37 19.44
C ARG A 193 -11.31 1.88 19.24
N GLU A 194 -12.17 1.00 19.74
CA GLU A 194 -11.93 -0.45 19.77
C GLU A 194 -12.36 -1.19 18.50
N ILE A 195 -13.10 -0.55 17.59
CA ILE A 195 -13.67 -1.19 16.39
C ILE A 195 -12.81 -0.86 15.17
N GLY A 196 -12.44 -1.87 14.39
CA GLY A 196 -11.57 -1.71 13.22
C GLY A 196 -10.13 -1.37 13.58
N VAL A 197 -9.27 -1.24 12.56
CA VAL A 197 -7.84 -0.93 12.76
C VAL A 197 -7.31 0.20 11.89
N ARG A 198 -7.94 0.51 10.76
CA ARG A 198 -7.42 1.48 9.78
C ARG A 198 -8.41 2.59 9.47
N THR A 199 -7.98 3.83 9.65
CA THR A 199 -8.73 5.05 9.32
C THR A 199 -8.00 5.79 8.21
N TYR A 200 -8.73 6.43 7.29
CA TYR A 200 -8.16 7.20 6.19
C TYR A 200 -8.52 8.67 6.33
N ILE A 201 -7.53 9.54 6.12
CA ILE A 201 -7.70 10.99 6.12
C ILE A 201 -7.42 11.51 4.72
N ALA A 202 -8.47 11.81 3.96
CA ALA A 202 -8.34 12.49 2.68
C ALA A 202 -8.41 14.01 2.88
N VAL A 203 -7.65 14.74 2.08
CA VAL A 203 -7.65 16.21 2.05
C VAL A 203 -8.01 16.65 0.64
N ALA A 204 -8.86 17.67 0.47
CA ALA A 204 -9.22 18.20 -0.84
C ALA A 204 -7.98 18.69 -1.60
N GLY A 205 -7.68 18.03 -2.72
CA GLY A 205 -6.47 18.17 -3.54
C GLY A 205 -5.47 17.03 -3.41
N GLY A 206 -5.68 16.11 -2.45
CA GLY A 206 -4.81 14.95 -2.21
C GLY A 206 -3.49 15.28 -1.53
N ILE A 207 -2.84 14.26 -0.97
CA ILE A 207 -1.46 14.37 -0.46
C ILE A 207 -0.50 14.34 -1.65
N ASP A 208 0.16 15.45 -1.95
CA ASP A 208 0.94 15.62 -3.18
C ASP A 208 2.45 15.40 -2.97
N VAL A 209 2.78 14.26 -2.36
CA VAL A 209 4.18 13.79 -2.29
C VAL A 209 4.61 13.26 -3.67
N PRO A 210 5.90 13.30 -4.03
CA PRO A 210 6.38 12.75 -5.29
C PRO A 210 6.03 11.25 -5.42
N PRO A 211 5.52 10.82 -6.59
CA PRO A 211 5.27 9.40 -6.83
C PRO A 211 6.58 8.65 -7.04
N VAL A 212 6.63 7.40 -6.57
CA VAL A 212 7.67 6.42 -6.88
C VAL A 212 7.01 5.33 -7.70
N LEU A 213 7.52 5.03 -8.90
CA LEU A 213 6.90 4.04 -9.82
C LEU A 213 5.40 4.29 -10.05
N GLY A 214 5.03 5.56 -10.27
CA GLY A 214 3.65 5.97 -10.54
C GLY A 214 2.70 6.00 -9.34
N SER A 215 3.17 5.69 -8.12
CA SER A 215 2.35 5.65 -6.91
C SER A 215 2.98 6.43 -5.75
N ARG A 216 2.13 7.04 -4.93
CA ARG A 216 2.46 7.72 -3.68
C ARG A 216 2.33 6.81 -2.45
N SER A 217 1.98 5.54 -2.63
CA SER A 217 1.86 4.59 -1.53
C SER A 217 3.19 4.20 -0.92
N THR A 218 3.21 4.14 0.42
CA THR A 218 4.28 3.51 1.20
C THR A 218 4.14 1.98 1.17
N ASP A 219 5.13 1.29 0.63
CA ASP A 219 5.32 -0.16 0.77
C ASP A 219 6.30 -0.43 1.91
N LEU A 220 5.80 -1.00 3.02
CA LEU A 220 6.62 -1.29 4.19
C LEU A 220 7.57 -2.48 4.02
N LEU A 221 7.22 -3.43 3.15
CA LEU A 221 8.05 -4.61 2.88
C LEU A 221 9.26 -4.22 2.04
N SER A 222 9.03 -3.47 0.96
CA SER A 222 10.06 -3.10 -0.01
C SER A 222 10.72 -1.75 0.29
N ALA A 223 10.22 -1.01 1.28
CA ALA A 223 10.62 0.36 1.60
C ALA A 223 10.55 1.31 0.38
N LEU A 224 9.46 1.22 -0.38
CA LEU A 224 9.19 2.06 -1.55
C LEU A 224 8.16 3.14 -1.25
N GLY A 225 8.29 4.28 -1.92
CA GLY A 225 7.40 5.43 -1.71
C GLY A 225 7.82 6.29 -0.51
N PRO A 226 6.91 7.13 0.00
CA PRO A 226 7.18 7.96 1.17
C PRO A 226 7.46 7.13 2.41
N ASP A 227 8.38 7.58 3.26
CA ASP A 227 8.62 6.97 4.57
C ASP A 227 7.35 7.01 5.45
N PRO A 228 7.19 6.06 6.39
CA PRO A 228 6.19 6.16 7.43
C PRO A 228 6.28 7.50 8.17
N LEU A 229 5.12 8.10 8.45
CA LEU A 229 5.04 9.46 8.97
C LEU A 229 5.63 9.54 10.38
N ARG A 230 6.31 10.66 10.65
CA ARG A 230 6.91 10.97 11.95
C ARG A 230 6.50 12.37 12.41
N PRO A 231 6.57 12.69 13.72
CA PRO A 231 6.41 14.07 14.18
C PRO A 231 7.33 15.02 13.38
N GLY A 232 6.78 16.14 12.94
CA GLY A 232 7.47 17.12 12.10
C GLY A 232 7.38 16.85 10.60
N THR A 233 6.78 15.75 10.15
CA THR A 233 6.59 15.49 8.71
C THR A 233 5.59 16.50 8.15
N GLU A 234 5.98 17.21 7.09
CA GLU A 234 5.08 18.11 6.36
C GLU A 234 4.58 17.46 5.08
N LEU A 235 3.26 17.27 5.00
CA LEU A 235 2.60 16.71 3.83
C LEU A 235 2.10 17.84 2.92
N PRO A 236 2.64 17.98 1.70
CA PRO A 236 2.10 18.87 0.67
C PRO A 236 0.68 18.47 0.28
N ILE A 237 -0.18 19.48 0.07
CA ILE A 237 -1.55 19.30 -0.39
C ILE A 237 -1.66 19.87 -1.80
N GLY A 238 -2.10 19.05 -2.74
CA GLY A 238 -2.33 19.46 -4.14
C GLY A 238 -3.46 20.47 -4.29
N PRO A 239 -3.70 21.03 -5.48
CA PRO A 239 -4.78 22.00 -5.71
C PRO A 239 -6.15 21.39 -5.39
N ALA A 240 -6.98 22.11 -4.62
CA ALA A 240 -8.28 21.60 -4.24
C ALA A 240 -9.22 21.58 -5.45
N PRO A 241 -10.00 20.51 -5.65
CA PRO A 241 -11.11 20.54 -6.58
C PRO A 241 -12.16 21.58 -6.14
N PRO A 242 -13.11 21.94 -7.01
CA PRO A 242 -14.30 22.72 -6.64
C PRO A 242 -15.09 22.08 -5.47
N ALA A 243 -16.20 22.71 -5.07
CA ALA A 243 -17.04 22.24 -3.97
C ALA A 243 -17.34 20.73 -4.09
N PRO A 244 -17.36 19.99 -2.97
CA PRO A 244 -17.60 18.56 -3.00
C PRO A 244 -19.03 18.28 -3.48
N PRO A 245 -19.31 17.09 -4.04
CA PRO A 245 -20.69 16.70 -4.31
C PRO A 245 -21.49 16.73 -3.00
N PRO A 246 -22.78 17.14 -3.01
CA PRO A 246 -23.63 17.00 -1.85
C PRO A 246 -23.77 15.50 -1.53
N VAL A 247 -23.33 15.10 -0.34
CA VAL A 247 -23.46 13.73 0.16
C VAL A 247 -24.11 13.82 1.53
N ASP A 248 -25.37 13.42 1.64
CA ASP A 248 -26.14 13.55 2.87
C ASP A 248 -25.84 12.43 3.87
N PHE A 249 -25.46 11.25 3.38
CA PHE A 249 -25.20 10.09 4.24
C PHE A 249 -24.36 9.04 3.52
N THR A 250 -23.37 8.47 4.21
CA THR A 250 -22.72 7.22 3.77
C THR A 250 -22.58 6.26 4.94
N PRO A 251 -23.19 5.07 4.89
CA PRO A 251 -23.06 4.10 5.98
C PRO A 251 -21.64 3.53 6.06
N PRO A 252 -21.08 3.33 7.27
CA PRO A 252 -19.77 2.71 7.43
C PRO A 252 -19.81 1.23 7.01
N ALA A 253 -18.89 0.82 6.14
CA ALA A 253 -18.77 -0.56 5.68
C ALA A 253 -17.85 -1.41 6.59
N ILE A 254 -17.95 -1.23 7.90
CA ILE A 254 -17.02 -1.81 8.87
C ILE A 254 -17.66 -3.04 9.49
N PRO A 255 -16.94 -4.18 9.59
CA PRO A 255 -17.45 -5.34 10.32
C PRO A 255 -17.83 -4.96 11.75
N ALA A 256 -19.11 -5.08 12.09
CA ALA A 256 -19.58 -4.95 13.46
C ALA A 256 -19.37 -6.30 14.19
N GLY A 257 -18.93 -6.25 15.45
CA GLY A 257 -18.78 -7.43 16.31
C GLY A 257 -17.39 -8.08 16.30
N ASP A 258 -17.31 -9.26 16.91
CA ASP A 258 -16.06 -10.01 17.13
C ASP A 258 -15.82 -11.15 16.14
N GLU A 259 -16.70 -11.31 15.14
CA GLU A 259 -16.59 -12.36 14.12
C GLU A 259 -16.84 -11.78 12.71
N LEU A 260 -16.00 -12.16 11.75
CA LEU A 260 -16.06 -11.75 10.35
C LEU A 260 -16.12 -12.97 9.43
N THR A 261 -17.13 -13.04 8.58
CA THR A 261 -17.20 -14.04 7.52
C THR A 261 -16.66 -13.48 6.21
N LEU A 262 -15.68 -14.16 5.63
CA LEU A 262 -15.03 -13.81 4.37
C LEU A 262 -15.38 -14.84 3.29
N ARG A 263 -15.84 -14.38 2.14
CA ARG A 263 -16.10 -15.26 1.00
C ARG A 263 -14.80 -15.61 0.29
N VAL A 264 -14.65 -16.88 -0.08
CA VAL A 264 -13.45 -17.41 -0.72
C VAL A 264 -13.78 -18.21 -1.98
N ILE A 265 -12.84 -18.23 -2.91
CA ILE A 265 -12.78 -19.14 -4.04
C ILE A 265 -11.70 -20.17 -3.72
N ALA A 266 -11.96 -21.47 -3.88
CA ALA A 266 -10.97 -22.51 -3.61
C ALA A 266 -9.80 -22.46 -4.61
N GLY A 267 -8.61 -22.85 -4.17
CA GLY A 267 -7.40 -22.90 -4.99
C GLY A 267 -6.59 -21.60 -5.00
N PRO A 268 -5.55 -21.52 -5.86
CA PRO A 268 -5.24 -22.44 -6.95
C PRO A 268 -4.56 -23.76 -6.55
N ARG A 269 -4.14 -23.96 -5.29
CA ARG A 269 -3.38 -25.16 -4.86
C ARG A 269 -4.13 -26.03 -3.85
N HIS A 270 -5.46 -25.95 -3.80
CA HIS A 270 -6.26 -26.68 -2.81
C HIS A 270 -6.05 -28.21 -2.86
N GLU A 271 -5.71 -28.74 -4.03
CA GLU A 271 -5.42 -30.15 -4.29
C GLU A 271 -4.12 -30.65 -3.60
N TRP A 272 -3.23 -29.74 -3.17
CA TRP A 272 -2.04 -30.07 -2.39
C TRP A 272 -2.35 -30.27 -0.90
N PHE A 273 -3.58 -29.99 -0.48
CA PHE A 273 -4.05 -30.17 0.89
C PHE A 273 -4.94 -31.41 1.01
N THR A 274 -4.98 -32.01 2.19
CA THR A 274 -5.81 -33.19 2.45
C THR A 274 -7.27 -32.90 2.11
N GLU A 275 -8.05 -33.94 1.80
CA GLU A 275 -9.50 -33.80 1.53
C GLU A 275 -10.25 -33.09 2.66
N THR A 276 -9.75 -33.25 3.89
CA THR A 276 -10.30 -32.61 5.09
C THR A 276 -9.91 -31.15 5.24
N ALA A 277 -8.81 -30.67 4.65
CA ALA A 277 -8.29 -29.33 4.91
C ALA A 277 -9.24 -28.22 4.44
N LEU A 278 -9.76 -28.31 3.21
CA LEU A 278 -10.72 -27.32 2.72
C LEU A 278 -12.00 -27.34 3.56
N LYS A 279 -12.48 -28.51 3.95
CA LYS A 279 -13.62 -28.64 4.87
C LYS A 279 -13.33 -27.98 6.23
N THR A 280 -12.14 -28.18 6.79
CA THR A 280 -11.72 -27.55 8.05
C THR A 280 -11.70 -26.02 7.92
N LEU A 281 -11.11 -25.49 6.83
CA LEU A 281 -11.09 -24.05 6.54
C LEU A 281 -12.49 -23.43 6.56
N LEU A 282 -13.47 -24.12 5.97
CA LEU A 282 -14.83 -23.61 5.79
C LEU A 282 -15.74 -23.81 7.00
N THR A 283 -15.38 -24.68 7.95
CA THR A 283 -16.24 -25.01 9.10
C THR A 283 -15.70 -24.50 10.43
N SER A 284 -14.40 -24.25 10.51
CA SER A 284 -13.72 -23.84 11.74
C SER A 284 -13.53 -22.31 11.82
N PRO A 285 -13.64 -21.70 13.01
CA PRO A 285 -13.24 -20.31 13.20
C PRO A 285 -11.71 -20.21 13.33
N TYR A 286 -11.17 -19.08 12.89
CA TYR A 286 -9.76 -18.72 13.03
C TYR A 286 -9.62 -17.40 13.77
N THR A 287 -8.64 -17.27 14.66
CA THR A 287 -8.40 -16.05 15.43
C THR A 287 -7.28 -15.24 14.80
N VAL A 288 -7.51 -13.95 14.58
CA VAL A 288 -6.48 -13.02 14.13
C VAL A 288 -5.41 -12.87 15.22
N THR A 289 -4.15 -13.08 14.88
CA THR A 289 -3.04 -12.94 15.85
C THR A 289 -2.48 -11.51 15.87
N THR A 290 -1.70 -11.22 16.92
CA THR A 290 -0.98 -9.95 17.10
C THR A 290 0.17 -9.74 16.09
N GLU A 291 0.56 -10.77 15.35
CA GLU A 291 1.60 -10.69 14.30
C GLU A 291 1.06 -10.17 12.95
N SER A 292 -0.24 -9.85 12.90
CA SER A 292 -0.90 -9.35 11.69
C SER A 292 -0.49 -7.92 11.34
N ASN A 293 -0.23 -7.66 10.07
CA ASN A 293 0.22 -6.35 9.58
C ASN A 293 -0.28 -6.09 8.13
N ARG A 294 0.32 -5.13 7.41
CA ARG A 294 -0.05 -4.80 6.02
C ARG A 294 0.39 -5.85 4.99
N ILE A 295 1.33 -6.74 5.33
CA ILE A 295 1.77 -7.85 4.46
C ILE A 295 0.74 -8.98 4.51
N GLY A 296 0.23 -9.29 5.71
CA GLY A 296 -0.85 -10.25 5.86
C GLY A 296 -1.37 -10.40 7.28
N ILE A 297 -2.56 -10.97 7.38
CA ILE A 297 -3.24 -11.35 8.61
C ILE A 297 -2.84 -12.78 8.94
N ARG A 298 -2.22 -12.97 10.10
CA ARG A 298 -1.84 -14.28 10.62
C ARG A 298 -3.02 -14.85 11.41
N LEU A 299 -3.37 -16.10 11.13
CA LEU A 299 -4.54 -16.75 11.70
C LEU A 299 -4.11 -17.95 12.56
N ASP A 300 -4.64 -18.01 13.77
CA ASP A 300 -4.52 -19.17 14.65
C ASP A 300 -5.82 -19.97 14.65
N GLY A 301 -5.72 -21.30 14.71
CA GLY A 301 -6.87 -22.20 14.59
C GLY A 301 -6.45 -23.60 14.18
N PRO A 302 -7.41 -24.47 13.80
CA PRO A 302 -7.10 -25.83 13.38
C PRO A 302 -6.14 -25.86 12.19
N PRO A 303 -5.04 -26.64 12.26
CA PRO A 303 -4.05 -26.70 11.20
C PRO A 303 -4.63 -27.35 9.95
N LEU A 304 -4.24 -26.81 8.80
CA LEU A 304 -4.61 -27.31 7.48
C LEU A 304 -3.49 -28.22 6.96
N ALA A 305 -3.77 -29.52 6.84
CA ALA A 305 -2.77 -30.52 6.49
C ALA A 305 -2.49 -30.57 4.98
N HIS A 306 -1.21 -30.77 4.63
CA HIS A 306 -0.71 -30.97 3.26
C HIS A 306 -0.65 -32.47 2.92
N ARG A 307 -0.80 -32.87 1.64
CA ARG A 307 -0.77 -34.28 1.17
C ARG A 307 0.64 -34.88 0.95
N GLU A 308 1.65 -34.50 1.75
CA GLU A 308 3.10 -34.77 1.57
C GLU A 308 3.85 -33.87 0.56
N LYS A 309 5.21 -33.95 0.59
CA LYS A 309 6.20 -32.97 0.10
C LYS A 309 5.78 -32.20 -1.16
N TRP A 310 5.37 -30.96 -0.97
CA TRP A 310 5.37 -29.97 -2.03
C TRP A 310 6.79 -29.40 -2.17
N GLU A 311 7.38 -29.48 -3.36
CA GLU A 311 8.48 -28.61 -3.76
C GLU A 311 7.84 -27.42 -4.48
N ALA A 312 7.46 -26.38 -3.73
CA ALA A 312 6.81 -25.23 -4.35
C ALA A 312 7.87 -24.42 -5.09
N GLY A 313 7.74 -24.36 -6.40
CA GLY A 313 8.14 -23.15 -7.11
C GLY A 313 7.38 -21.96 -6.51
N SER A 314 8.02 -20.80 -6.44
CA SER A 314 7.35 -19.58 -6.00
C SER A 314 6.18 -19.27 -6.94
N ASP A 315 4.95 -19.23 -6.40
CA ASP A 315 3.77 -18.81 -7.15
C ASP A 315 3.60 -17.29 -7.04
N ALA A 316 2.95 -16.69 -8.03
CA ALA A 316 2.48 -15.31 -7.94
C ALA A 316 1.47 -15.18 -6.80
N VAL A 317 1.62 -14.13 -5.99
CA VAL A 317 0.76 -13.86 -4.85
C VAL A 317 -0.01 -12.57 -5.11
N VAL A 318 -1.27 -12.54 -4.70
CA VAL A 318 -2.14 -11.35 -4.77
C VAL A 318 -2.83 -11.14 -3.42
N PRO A 319 -3.32 -9.93 -3.11
CA PRO A 319 -4.11 -9.70 -1.92
C PRO A 319 -5.34 -10.62 -1.92
N GLY A 320 -5.62 -11.25 -0.79
CA GLY A 320 -6.69 -12.23 -0.66
C GLY A 320 -6.21 -13.69 -0.66
N CYS A 321 -5.01 -14.00 -1.14
CA CYS A 321 -4.47 -15.37 -1.05
C CYS A 321 -4.43 -15.86 0.41
N LEU A 322 -4.95 -17.06 0.67
CA LEU A 322 -4.78 -17.79 1.93
C LEU A 322 -3.60 -18.76 1.79
N GLN A 323 -2.41 -18.28 2.11
CA GLN A 323 -1.20 -19.08 2.11
C GLN A 323 -1.13 -19.96 3.35
N VAL A 324 -0.77 -21.22 3.19
CA VAL A 324 -0.64 -22.16 4.30
C VAL A 324 0.82 -22.64 4.39
N PRO A 325 1.59 -22.16 5.38
CA PRO A 325 2.96 -22.63 5.62
C PRO A 325 2.97 -24.07 6.16
N PRO A 326 4.16 -24.68 6.37
CA PRO A 326 4.29 -26.03 6.95
C PRO A 326 3.62 -26.21 8.31
N SER A 327 3.42 -25.14 9.09
CA SER A 327 2.69 -25.19 10.37
C SER A 327 1.18 -25.43 10.21
N GLY A 328 0.65 -25.34 8.99
CA GLY A 328 -0.79 -25.49 8.72
C GLY A 328 -1.64 -24.28 9.09
N ARG A 329 -1.06 -23.22 9.67
CA ARG A 329 -1.78 -22.01 10.10
C ARG A 329 -1.90 -21.00 8.96
N PRO A 330 -3.11 -20.70 8.45
CA PRO A 330 -3.25 -19.87 7.26
C PRO A 330 -2.83 -18.41 7.50
N THR A 331 -2.34 -17.79 6.44
CA THR A 331 -2.03 -16.37 6.35
C THR A 331 -2.83 -15.77 5.22
N LEU A 332 -3.69 -14.80 5.55
CA LEU A 332 -4.39 -14.00 4.55
C LEU A 332 -3.50 -12.86 4.08
N VAL A 333 -3.13 -12.88 2.82
CA VAL A 333 -2.25 -11.91 2.18
C VAL A 333 -2.97 -10.55 2.01
N LEU A 334 -2.29 -9.45 2.34
CA LEU A 334 -2.79 -8.06 2.27
C LEU A 334 -1.91 -7.18 1.37
N ALA A 335 -2.09 -5.86 1.40
CA ALA A 335 -1.57 -4.89 0.42
C ALA A 335 -0.05 -4.91 0.19
N ASP A 336 0.77 -5.04 1.24
CA ASP A 336 2.26 -4.99 1.12
C ASP A 336 2.86 -6.38 0.91
N HIS A 337 2.12 -7.30 0.30
CA HIS A 337 2.61 -8.64 0.03
C HIS A 337 3.75 -8.65 -0.99
N PRO A 338 4.68 -9.63 -0.90
CA PRO A 338 5.66 -9.82 -1.96
C PRO A 338 4.96 -10.26 -3.26
N ALA A 339 5.55 -9.95 -4.41
CA ALA A 339 5.01 -10.36 -5.71
C ALA A 339 4.88 -11.89 -5.87
N THR A 340 5.75 -12.64 -5.19
CA THR A 340 5.74 -14.11 -5.20
C THR A 340 5.81 -14.66 -3.78
N GLY A 341 5.30 -15.87 -3.57
CA GLY A 341 5.42 -16.57 -2.29
C GLY A 341 5.61 -18.07 -2.47
N GLY A 342 6.34 -18.67 -1.53
CA GLY A 342 6.68 -20.10 -1.58
C GLY A 342 5.68 -21.02 -0.89
N TYR A 343 4.57 -20.51 -0.36
CA TYR A 343 3.58 -21.33 0.35
C TYR A 343 2.34 -21.56 -0.52
N PRO A 344 1.78 -22.79 -0.54
CA PRO A 344 0.60 -23.09 -1.32
C PRO A 344 -0.61 -22.30 -0.83
N VAL A 345 -1.41 -21.86 -1.79
CA VAL A 345 -2.63 -21.09 -1.58
C VAL A 345 -3.82 -22.04 -1.61
N ILE A 346 -4.46 -22.25 -0.46
CA ILE A 346 -5.63 -23.16 -0.34
C ILE A 346 -6.89 -22.54 -0.92
N ALA A 347 -7.04 -21.22 -0.81
CA ALA A 347 -8.18 -20.46 -1.29
C ALA A 347 -7.82 -18.97 -1.43
N VAL A 348 -8.62 -18.19 -2.15
CA VAL A 348 -8.47 -16.75 -2.33
C VAL A 348 -9.73 -16.03 -1.86
N VAL A 349 -9.58 -15.10 -0.92
CA VAL A 349 -10.65 -14.20 -0.46
C VAL A 349 -11.04 -13.24 -1.57
N VAL A 350 -12.34 -13.04 -1.77
CA VAL A 350 -12.83 -12.11 -2.80
C VAL A 350 -12.38 -10.69 -2.51
N SER A 351 -12.04 -9.94 -3.56
CA SER A 351 -11.46 -8.59 -3.47
C SER A 351 -12.23 -7.65 -2.52
N SER A 352 -13.57 -7.64 -2.54
CA SER A 352 -14.35 -6.78 -1.64
C SER A 352 -14.25 -7.16 -0.16
N ASP A 353 -13.99 -8.44 0.14
CA ASP A 353 -13.87 -8.95 1.50
C ASP A 353 -12.43 -8.83 2.03
N VAL A 354 -11.43 -8.62 1.16
CA VAL A 354 -10.07 -8.22 1.56
C VAL A 354 -10.10 -6.86 2.28
N ASP A 355 -10.90 -5.90 1.78
CA ASP A 355 -11.06 -4.59 2.43
C ASP A 355 -11.64 -4.74 3.85
N LYS A 356 -12.61 -5.64 4.03
CA LYS A 356 -13.17 -5.99 5.37
C LYS A 356 -12.12 -6.64 6.26
N ALA A 357 -11.35 -7.58 5.71
CA ALA A 357 -10.29 -8.26 6.44
C ALA A 357 -9.22 -7.28 6.90
N ALA A 358 -8.91 -6.24 6.12
CA ALA A 358 -8.01 -5.17 6.52
C ALA A 358 -8.51 -4.34 7.72
N GLN A 359 -9.74 -4.55 8.19
CA GLN A 359 -10.22 -3.99 9.47
C GLN A 359 -10.17 -4.98 10.63
N ALA A 360 -9.75 -6.23 10.39
CA ALA A 360 -9.71 -7.27 11.41
C ALA A 360 -8.63 -6.99 12.47
N ARG A 361 -9.04 -7.07 13.73
CA ARG A 361 -8.21 -6.79 14.91
C ARG A 361 -7.71 -8.09 15.55
N PRO A 362 -6.53 -8.12 16.20
CA PRO A 362 -6.10 -9.25 17.01
C PRO A 362 -7.18 -9.69 17.99
N GLY A 363 -7.39 -11.01 18.09
CA GLY A 363 -8.46 -11.62 18.88
C GLY A 363 -9.80 -11.77 18.15
N MET A 364 -10.02 -11.07 17.02
CA MET A 364 -11.23 -11.23 16.21
C MET A 364 -11.26 -12.61 15.57
N ARG A 365 -12.46 -13.22 15.49
CA ARG A 365 -12.68 -14.48 14.79
C ARG A 365 -12.96 -14.24 13.31
N ILE A 366 -12.42 -15.08 12.45
CA ILE A 366 -12.66 -15.11 11.02
C ILE A 366 -13.22 -16.48 10.64
N ARG A 367 -14.28 -16.47 9.84
CA ARG A 367 -14.83 -17.65 9.18
C ARG A 367 -14.75 -17.49 7.67
N PHE A 368 -14.65 -18.61 6.98
CA PHE A 368 -14.62 -18.62 5.52
C PHE A 368 -15.85 -19.33 4.97
N SER A 369 -16.45 -18.75 3.93
CA SER A 369 -17.53 -19.38 3.17
C SER A 369 -17.16 -19.46 1.70
N LEU A 370 -17.48 -20.56 1.03
CA LEU A 370 -17.30 -20.63 -0.42
C LEU A 370 -18.22 -19.61 -1.10
N LEU A 371 -17.68 -18.93 -2.11
CA LEU A 371 -18.48 -18.11 -3.01
C LEU A 371 -19.37 -19.03 -3.85
N SER A 372 -20.69 -18.88 -3.70
CA SER A 372 -21.72 -19.62 -4.44
C SER A 372 -21.94 -19.06 -5.83
#